data_AF-A0A0J1IJJ8-F1
#
_entry.id   AF-A0A0J1IJJ8-F1
#
_cell.length_a   1.000
_cell.length_b   1.000
_cell.length_c   1.000
_cell.angle_alpha   90.00
_cell.angle_beta   90.00
_cell.angle_gamma   90.00
#
_symmetry.space_group_name_H-M   'P 1'
#
loop_
_entity.id
_entity.type
_entity.pdbx_description
1 polymer ?
#
loop_
_entity_poly.entity_id
_entity_poly.type
_entity_poly.pdbx_seq_one_letter_code
_entity_poly.pdbx_strand_id
1 'polypeptide(L)' 'MIYRTLRALEGEGCIESRWDVHDAGQPKRFYFITVKGWERLEDYFKDIKMRMDNFQFFFEAYQTLLQNTDSADE' A
#
# COMPACT_ATOMS: atom_id res chain seq x y z
N MET A 1 13.99 -8.08 2.15
CA MET A 1 12.66 -7.58 2.55
C MET A 1 11.54 -8.29 1.78
N ILE A 2 11.58 -8.29 0.44
CA ILE A 2 10.57 -8.93 -0.45
C ILE A 2 10.21 -10.36 -0.04
N TYR A 3 11.17 -11.28 0.07
CA TYR A 3 10.87 -12.69 0.42
C TYR A 3 10.28 -12.88 1.82
N ARG A 4 10.58 -12.00 2.77
CA ARG A 4 9.96 -12.05 4.11
C ARG A 4 8.50 -11.62 4.02
N THR A 5 8.24 -10.56 3.27
CA THR A 5 6.87 -10.09 3.01
C THR A 5 6.04 -11.13 2.26
N LEU A 6 6.59 -11.75 1.22
CA LEU A 6 5.91 -12.83 0.50
C LEU A 6 5.56 -14.00 1.42
N ARG A 7 6.50 -14.44 2.28
CA ARG A 7 6.21 -15.49 3.26
C ARG A 7 5.15 -15.10 4.29
N ALA A 8 5.14 -13.84 4.75
CA ALA A 8 4.12 -13.36 5.66
C ALA A 8 2.73 -13.34 4.98
N LEU A 9 2.64 -12.76 3.78
CA LEU A 9 1.41 -12.72 2.99
C LEU A 9 0.89 -14.12 2.65
N GLU A 10 1.78 -15.06 2.36
CA GLU A 10 1.41 -16.46 2.13
C GLU A 10 0.90 -17.13 3.41
N GLY A 11 1.56 -16.89 4.55
CA GLY A 11 1.11 -17.37 5.86
C GLY A 11 -0.23 -16.78 6.30
N GLU A 12 -0.53 -15.56 5.87
CA GLU A 12 -1.83 -14.90 6.08
C GLU A 12 -2.90 -15.36 5.08
N GLY A 13 -2.53 -16.13 4.05
CA GLY A 13 -3.43 -16.59 2.99
C GLY A 13 -3.81 -15.50 1.98
N CYS A 14 -3.08 -14.38 1.95
CA CYS A 14 -3.28 -13.28 1.00
C CYS A 14 -2.70 -13.61 -0.38
N ILE A 15 -1.70 -14.48 -0.44
CA ILE A 15 -1.14 -15.00 -1.69
C ILE A 15 -0.97 -16.52 -1.59
N GLU A 16 -0.96 -17.18 -2.74
CA GLU A 16 -0.54 -18.56 -2.90
C GLU A 16 0.65 -18.61 -3.85
N SER A 17 1.47 -19.66 -3.76
CA SER A 17 2.58 -19.85 -4.68
C SER A 17 2.57 -21.22 -5.35
N ARG A 18 3.07 -21.25 -6.58
CA ARG A 18 3.19 -22.47 -7.39
C ARG A 18 4.57 -22.54 -8.02
N TRP A 19 5.14 -23.74 -8.05
CA TRP A 19 6.34 -24.01 -8.81
C TRP A 19 5.97 -24.23 -10.26
N ASP A 20 6.56 -23.43 -11.15
CA ASP A 20 6.51 -23.67 -12.57
C ASP A 20 7.74 -24.48 -12.96
N VAL A 21 7.50 -25.75 -13.29
CA VAL A 21 8.51 -26.71 -13.72
C VAL A 21 8.28 -26.94 -15.22
N HIS A 22 8.76 -26.02 -16.04
CA HIS A 22 8.83 -26.24 -17.48
C HIS A 22 10.09 -27.04 -17.83
N ASP A 23 9.95 -27.97 -18.77
CA ASP A 23 10.89 -29.03 -19.17
C ASP A 23 12.30 -28.59 -19.62
N ALA A 24 12.64 -27.30 -19.56
CA ALA A 24 13.91 -26.77 -20.07
C ALA A 24 14.55 -25.66 -19.22
N GLY A 25 14.19 -25.47 -17.94
CA GLY A 25 14.77 -24.40 -17.12
C GLY A 25 14.77 -24.63 -15.61
N GLN A 26 15.50 -23.76 -14.88
CA GLN A 26 15.48 -23.74 -13.42
C GLN A 26 14.06 -23.44 -12.92
N PRO A 27 13.50 -24.24 -11.99
CA PRO A 27 12.15 -24.03 -11.47
C PRO A 27 11.97 -22.62 -10.91
N LYS A 28 10.90 -21.95 -11.33
CA LYS A 28 10.53 -20.62 -10.82
C LYS A 28 9.32 -20.72 -9.91
N ARG A 29 9.31 -19.93 -8.85
CA ARG A 29 8.15 -19.83 -7.94
C ARG A 29 7.33 -18.60 -8.32
N PHE A 30 6.12 -18.83 -8.80
CA PHE A 30 5.14 -17.79 -9.09
C PHE A 30 4.23 -17.58 -7.88
N TYR A 31 3.77 -16.35 -7.70
CA TYR A 31 2.85 -15.97 -6.63
C TYR A 31 1.58 -15.39 -7.25
N PHE A 32 0.44 -15.78 -6.71
CA PHE A 32 -0.88 -15.37 -7.14
C PHE A 32 -1.63 -14.79 -5.95
N ILE A 33 -2.27 -13.65 -6.14
CA ILE A 33 -3.09 -13.03 -5.11
C ILE A 33 -4.40 -13.80 -4.97
N THR A 34 -4.80 -14.09 -3.73
CA THR A 34 -6.06 -14.79 -3.43
C THR A 34 -7.21 -13.78 -3.31
N VAL A 35 -8.45 -14.26 -3.18
CA VAL A 35 -9.60 -13.40 -2.87
C VAL A 35 -9.38 -12.62 -1.57
N LYS A 36 -8.90 -13.28 -0.52
CA LYS A 36 -8.52 -12.63 0.74
C LYS A 36 -7.42 -11.58 0.55
N GLY A 37 -6.47 -11.85 -0.35
CA GLY A 37 -5.43 -10.90 -0.72
C GLY A 37 -5.98 -9.62 -1.36
N TRP A 38 -6.98 -9.76 -2.24
CA TRP A 38 -7.66 -8.60 -2.85
C TRP A 38 -8.44 -7.78 -1.82
N GLU A 39 -9.15 -8.43 -0.90
CA GLU A 39 -9.83 -7.75 0.21
C GLU A 39 -8.83 -6.97 1.07
N ARG A 40 -7.70 -7.60 1.40
CA ARG A 40 -6.62 -6.95 2.16
C ARG A 40 -6.00 -5.78 1.42
N LEU A 41 -5.88 -5.87 0.09
CA LEU A 41 -5.37 -4.79 -0.76
C LEU A 41 -6.34 -3.59 -0.77
N GLU A 42 -7.65 -3.85 -0.81
CA GLU A 42 -8.69 -2.83 -0.69
C GLU A 42 -8.62 -2.10 0.66
N ASP A 43 -8.37 -2.81 1.75
CA ASP A 43 -8.16 -2.21 3.08
C ASP A 43 -6.93 -1.29 3.10
N TYR A 44 -5.82 -1.72 2.49
CA TYR A 44 -4.63 -0.87 2.36
C TYR A 44 -4.91 0.38 1.53
N PHE A 45 -5.68 0.27 0.44
CA PHE A 45 -6.08 1.42 -0.35
C PHE A 45 -6.87 2.44 0.49
N LYS A 46 -7.85 1.97 1.27
CA LYS A 46 -8.65 2.84 2.15
C LYS A 46 -7.79 3.54 3.21
N ASP A 47 -6.88 2.82 3.84
CA ASP A 47 -5.95 3.39 4.84
C ASP A 47 -5.03 4.45 4.22
N ILE A 48 -4.44 4.15 3.05
CA ILE A 48 -3.59 5.11 2.33
C ILE A 48 -4.38 6.36 1.96
N LYS A 49 -5.60 6.18 1.43
CA LYS A 49 -6.47 7.30 1.05
C LYS A 49 -6.80 8.20 2.25
N MET A 50 -7.18 7.61 3.39
CA MET A 50 -7.44 8.35 4.62
C MET A 50 -6.22 9.17 5.06
N ARG A 51 -5.01 8.60 4.96
CA ARG A 51 -3.78 9.32 5.30
C ARG A 51 -3.50 10.47 4.33
N MET A 52 -3.76 10.27 3.04
CA MET A 52 -3.65 11.34 2.04
C MET A 52 -4.59 12.49 2.35
N ASP A 53 -5.85 12.20 2.69
CA ASP A 53 -6.85 13.21 3.05
C ASP A 53 -6.41 14.01 4.30
N ASN A 54 -5.83 13.34 5.29
CA ASN A 54 -5.28 14.00 6.48
C ASN A 54 -4.09 14.93 6.14
N PHE A 55 -3.21 14.52 5.23
CA PHE A 55 -2.10 15.37 4.78
C PHE A 55 -2.61 16.57 3.98
N GLN A 56 -3.63 16.37 3.15
CA GLN A 56 -4.25 17.44 2.40
C GLN A 56 -4.88 18.48 3.34
N PHE A 57 -5.63 18.02 4.35
CA PHE A 57 -6.18 18.90 5.38
C PHE A 57 -5.09 19.70 6.10
N PHE A 58 -3.98 19.05 6.48
CA PHE A 58 -2.87 19.74 7.12
C PHE A 58 -2.28 20.84 6.22
N PHE A 59 -2.08 20.56 4.92
CA PHE A 59 -1.55 21.55 3.99
C PHE A 59 -2.49 22.76 3.85
N GLU A 60 -3.79 22.52 3.71
CA GLU A 60 -4.79 23.59 3.61
C GLU A 60 -4.81 24.44 4.87
N ALA A 61 -4.84 23.81 6.05
CA ALA A 61 -4.82 24.51 7.33
C ALA A 61 -3.55 25.37 7.50
N TYR A 62 -2.39 24.84 7.11
CA TYR A 62 -1.13 25.57 7.17
C TYR A 62 -1.10 26.77 6.21
N GLN A 63 -1.60 26.60 4.98
CA GLN A 63 -1.68 27.69 4.01
C GLN A 63 -2.62 28.81 4.48
N THR A 64 -3.77 28.46 5.07
CA THR A 64 -4.68 29.45 5.66
C THR A 64 -4.02 30.23 6.80
N LEU A 65 -3.22 29.56 7.65
CA LEU A 65 -2.48 30.25 8.72
C LEU A 65 -1.48 31.26 8.18
N LEU A 66 -0.74 30.93 7.12
CA LEU A 66 0.19 31.87 6.49
C LEU A 66 -0.53 33.10 5.91
N GLN A 67 -1.63 32.91 5.18
CA GLN A 67 -2.42 34.01 4.60
C GLN A 67 -2.99 34.97 5.66
N ASN A 68 -3.40 34.42 6.80
CA ASN A 68 -3.91 35.23 7.92
C ASN A 68 -2.81 35.99 8.66
N THR A 69 -1.56 35.54 8.58
CA THR A 69 -0.41 36.21 9.21
C THR A 69 0.05 37.41 8.37
N ASP A 70 0.03 37.29 7.03
CA ASP A 70 0.33 38.39 6.11
C ASP A 70 -0.71 39.53 6.15
N SER A 71 -1.94 39.27 6.63
CA SER A 71 -3.03 40.25 6.72
C SER A 71 -3.10 40.99 8.06
N ALA A 72 -2.24 40.65 9.03
CA ALA A 72 -2.23 41.24 10.37
C ALA A 72 -1.17 42.35 10.55
N ASP A 73 -0.32 42.55 9.53
CA ASP A 73 0.78 43.53 9.52
C ASP A 73 0.54 44.73 8.55
N GLU A 74 -0.67 44.87 7.97
CA GLU A 74 -1.15 46.07 7.24
C GLU A 74 -2.24 46.81 8.04
#